data_AF-A0AAP7J4K0-F1
#
_entry.id   AF-A0AAP7J4K0-F1
#
_cell.length_a   1.000
_cell.length_b   1.000
_cell.length_c   1.000
_cell.angle_alpha   90.00
_cell.angle_beta   90.00
_cell.angle_gamma   90.00
#
_symmetry.space_group_name_H-M   'P 1'
#
loop_
_entity.id
_entity.type
_entity.pdbx_description
1 polymer ?
#
loop_
_entity_poly.entity_id
_entity_poly.type
_entity_poly.pdbx_seq_one_letter_code
_entity_poly.pdbx_strand_id
1 'polypeptide(L)'
;MISRKLLCAATLLCLAPFAASAAEAHLTPKSNGGSGAMPSGYSKLFFEIADNDFAPMLTLPANPRDLDDVVLTSMADRRASMLDAAGTSVADLVYIPVSPLSSYNLWKSNSLGRWMTTPYGADATRIVLNKGAHAQAPAITQTFVDLHVTRNVSSVGLPPHAPARAVLGLVNYTQNDVTISGPELAGGIQTCAVAQTCAFVFDGGDGRWHPRRGRAHFQPTTEQLPKLAQRWTDIVLQGPAEDVNTPLLMMLPVEAVDGDVLQIRDVSDSRAYRINGTTVKSTPLTYRYNASEGRWGSPER
;
A
#
# COMPACT_ATOMS: atom_id res chain seq x y z
N MET A 1 63.45 -9.93 -41.83
CA MET A 1 63.55 -9.93 -40.35
C MET A 1 62.47 -9.01 -39.81
N ILE A 2 61.45 -9.59 -39.15
CA ILE A 2 60.37 -8.86 -38.48
C ILE A 2 60.72 -8.71 -37.01
N SER A 3 60.68 -7.49 -36.48
CA SER A 3 60.53 -7.21 -35.03
C SER A 3 60.15 -5.74 -34.89
N ARG A 4 58.86 -5.41 -34.64
CA ARG A 4 58.21 -5.25 -33.32
C ARG A 4 58.80 -4.11 -32.48
N LYS A 5 57.91 -3.18 -32.09
CA LYS A 5 57.91 -2.21 -30.96
C LYS A 5 57.71 -0.77 -31.46
N LEU A 6 56.77 0.04 -31.00
CA LEU A 6 55.53 -0.12 -30.23
C LEU A 6 54.91 1.30 -30.25
N LEU A 7 53.68 1.43 -30.74
CA LEU A 7 52.85 2.63 -30.59
C LEU A 7 52.51 2.79 -29.11
N CYS A 8 52.70 3.98 -28.54
CA CYS A 8 52.03 4.44 -27.32
C CYS A 8 52.01 5.98 -27.30
N ALA A 9 50.92 6.58 -27.77
CA ALA A 9 50.57 7.95 -27.42
C ALA A 9 49.20 7.89 -26.72
N ALA A 10 49.23 7.98 -25.40
CA ALA A 10 48.09 7.86 -24.52
C ALA A 10 47.22 9.12 -24.59
N THR A 11 46.01 9.00 -25.11
CA THR A 11 44.93 9.97 -24.91
C THR A 11 44.32 9.76 -23.53
N LEU A 12 44.80 10.52 -22.54
CA LEU A 12 44.12 10.73 -21.26
C LEU A 12 42.96 11.71 -21.47
N LEU A 13 41.83 11.20 -21.94
CA LEU A 13 40.54 11.87 -21.76
C LEU A 13 40.13 11.63 -20.31
N CYS A 14 40.27 12.66 -19.48
CA CYS A 14 39.65 12.75 -18.17
C CYS A 14 38.12 12.61 -18.33
N LEU A 15 37.62 11.38 -18.22
CA LEU A 15 36.23 11.11 -17.88
C LEU A 15 36.05 11.53 -16.43
N ALA A 16 35.79 12.81 -16.19
CA ALA A 16 35.15 13.22 -14.95
C ALA A 16 33.75 12.58 -14.96
N PRO A 17 33.40 11.69 -14.02
CA PRO A 17 32.01 11.33 -13.85
C PRO A 17 31.28 12.64 -13.54
N PHE A 18 30.27 12.97 -14.35
CA PHE A 18 29.27 13.94 -13.94
C PHE A 18 28.72 13.43 -12.62
N ALA A 19 29.20 13.99 -11.51
CA ALA A 19 28.48 13.93 -10.26
C ALA A 19 27.14 14.59 -10.56
N ALA A 20 26.13 13.77 -10.84
CA ALA A 20 24.76 14.25 -10.85
C ALA A 20 24.60 14.94 -9.51
N SER A 21 24.44 16.27 -9.54
CA SER A 21 24.04 17.02 -8.36
C SER A 21 22.85 16.26 -7.78
N ALA A 22 23.03 15.78 -6.55
CA ALA A 22 22.01 15.10 -5.79
C ALA A 22 20.89 16.13 -5.56
N ALA A 23 19.99 16.24 -6.53
CA ALA A 23 18.96 17.26 -6.54
C ALA A 23 17.91 16.92 -5.48
N GLU A 24 17.77 17.82 -4.52
CA GLU A 24 16.63 17.90 -3.61
C GLU A 24 15.49 18.64 -4.31
N ALA A 25 14.25 18.20 -4.10
CA ALA A 25 13.08 18.91 -4.56
C ALA A 25 11.99 18.95 -3.49
N HIS A 26 11.25 20.05 -3.48
CA HIS A 26 10.04 20.23 -2.67
C HIS A 26 8.88 20.42 -3.63
N LEU A 27 7.95 19.48 -3.61
CA LEU A 27 6.79 19.48 -4.48
C LEU A 27 5.51 19.28 -3.66
N THR A 28 4.44 19.71 -4.28
CA THR A 28 3.05 19.53 -3.87
C THR A 28 2.27 19.09 -5.10
N PRO A 29 1.04 18.58 -4.99
CA PRO A 29 0.21 18.28 -6.15
C PRO A 29 0.15 19.46 -7.15
N LYS A 30 -0.10 20.69 -6.70
CA LYS A 30 -0.22 21.89 -7.55
C LYS A 30 1.08 22.23 -8.28
N SER A 31 2.23 22.19 -7.58
CA SER A 31 3.53 22.41 -8.21
C SER A 31 3.97 21.25 -9.10
N ASN A 32 3.34 20.07 -8.92
CA ASN A 32 3.46 18.89 -9.76
C ASN A 32 2.33 18.76 -10.79
N GLY A 33 1.81 19.88 -11.31
CA GLY A 33 0.79 19.88 -12.37
C GLY A 33 -0.59 19.37 -11.94
N GLY A 34 -0.92 19.47 -10.66
CA GLY A 34 -2.14 18.94 -10.05
C GLY A 34 -2.09 17.43 -9.76
N SER A 35 -0.93 16.78 -9.88
CA SER A 35 -0.78 15.33 -9.82
C SER A 35 -0.17 14.83 -8.51
N GLY A 36 -0.70 13.73 -7.99
CA GLY A 36 -0.09 12.96 -6.90
C GLY A 36 1.01 11.99 -7.34
N ALA A 37 1.30 11.89 -8.65
CA ALA A 37 2.34 11.03 -9.16
C ALA A 37 3.72 11.67 -8.96
N MET A 38 4.47 11.19 -7.96
CA MET A 38 5.75 11.76 -7.58
C MET A 38 6.79 11.56 -8.71
N PRO A 39 7.50 12.60 -9.15
CA PRO A 39 8.47 12.48 -10.24
C PRO A 39 9.78 11.82 -9.80
N SER A 40 10.42 11.12 -10.75
CA SER A 40 11.80 10.63 -10.61
C SER A 40 12.83 11.72 -10.94
N GLY A 41 14.11 11.48 -10.62
CA GLY A 41 15.23 12.37 -10.96
C GLY A 41 15.84 13.11 -9.76
N TYR A 42 15.22 12.99 -8.59
CA TYR A 42 15.68 13.59 -7.34
C TYR A 42 16.29 12.52 -6.44
N SER A 43 17.43 12.82 -5.82
CA SER A 43 17.99 11.96 -4.77
C SER A 43 17.20 12.07 -3.48
N LYS A 44 16.52 13.21 -3.28
CA LYS A 44 15.60 13.42 -2.18
C LYS A 44 14.40 14.25 -2.64
N LEU A 45 13.21 13.72 -2.46
CA LEU A 45 11.96 14.39 -2.79
C LEU A 45 11.15 14.60 -1.52
N PHE A 46 10.86 15.85 -1.19
CA PHE A 46 9.82 16.21 -0.23
C PHE A 46 8.53 16.43 -1.00
N PHE A 47 7.52 15.62 -0.72
CA PHE A 47 6.19 15.74 -1.33
C PHE A 47 5.16 16.03 -0.25
N GLU A 48 4.59 17.23 -0.27
CA GLU A 48 3.61 17.68 0.71
C GLU A 48 2.21 17.75 0.10
N ILE A 49 1.22 17.23 0.81
CA ILE A 49 -0.20 17.41 0.48
C ILE A 49 -0.91 18.21 1.57
N ALA A 50 -1.86 19.06 1.20
CA ALA A 50 -2.68 19.85 2.12
C ALA A 50 -4.12 19.92 1.61
N ASP A 51 -5.08 20.37 2.43
CA ASP A 51 -6.49 20.39 2.02
C ASP A 51 -6.77 21.21 0.75
N ASN A 52 -6.02 22.31 0.56
CA ASN A 52 -6.06 23.21 -0.60
C ASN A 52 -5.09 22.84 -1.73
N ASP A 53 -4.24 21.84 -1.52
CA ASP A 53 -3.23 21.36 -2.47
C ASP A 53 -3.13 19.83 -2.35
N PHE A 54 -4.10 19.14 -2.95
CA PHE A 54 -4.44 17.77 -2.62
C PHE A 54 -4.50 16.86 -3.84
N ALA A 55 -4.02 15.63 -3.67
CA ALA A 55 -4.27 14.53 -4.60
C ALA A 55 -4.81 13.31 -3.84
N PRO A 56 -5.97 12.75 -4.22
CA PRO A 56 -6.57 11.60 -3.52
C PRO A 56 -5.75 10.31 -3.68
N MET A 57 -5.06 10.20 -4.82
CA MET A 57 -4.17 9.08 -5.14
C MET A 57 -2.75 9.60 -5.33
N LEU A 58 -1.80 8.93 -4.72
CA LEU A 58 -0.38 9.22 -4.78
C LEU A 58 0.35 7.99 -5.31
N THR A 59 1.43 8.20 -6.07
CA THR A 59 2.31 7.11 -6.49
C THR A 59 3.75 7.50 -6.23
N LEU A 60 4.56 6.54 -5.77
CA LEU A 60 6.01 6.73 -5.64
C LEU A 60 6.65 6.90 -7.02
N PRO A 61 7.84 7.51 -7.10
CA PRO A 61 8.57 7.65 -8.36
C PRO A 61 8.71 6.31 -9.10
N ALA A 62 8.38 6.32 -10.40
CA ALA A 62 8.33 5.09 -11.21
C ALA A 62 9.72 4.58 -11.62
N ASN A 63 10.71 5.47 -11.75
CA ASN A 63 12.09 5.15 -12.14
C ASN A 63 13.11 5.69 -11.12
N PRO A 64 13.06 5.25 -9.84
CA PRO A 64 14.01 5.70 -8.83
C PRO A 64 15.38 5.07 -9.04
N ARG A 65 16.44 5.80 -8.67
CA ARG A 65 17.78 5.25 -8.51
C ARG A 65 17.90 4.60 -7.14
N ASP A 66 18.95 3.80 -6.96
CA ASP A 66 19.25 3.25 -5.64
C ASP A 66 19.48 4.38 -4.65
N LEU A 67 18.91 4.24 -3.44
CA LEU A 67 19.00 5.20 -2.35
C LEU A 67 18.29 6.55 -2.58
N ASP A 68 17.51 6.72 -3.66
CA ASP A 68 16.62 7.88 -3.76
C ASP A 68 15.62 7.84 -2.58
N ASP A 69 15.40 9.00 -1.95
CA ASP A 69 14.57 9.19 -0.75
C ASP A 69 13.31 10.01 -1.08
N VAL A 70 12.19 9.63 -0.48
CA VAL A 70 10.91 10.34 -0.52
C VAL A 70 10.44 10.59 0.90
N VAL A 71 10.23 11.86 1.22
CA VAL A 71 9.51 12.32 2.41
C VAL A 71 8.11 12.74 1.96
N LEU A 72 7.12 11.90 2.23
CA LEU A 72 5.71 12.22 1.99
C LEU A 72 5.09 12.76 3.27
N THR A 73 4.62 14.00 3.25
CA THR A 73 3.99 14.64 4.41
C THR A 73 2.57 15.08 4.06
N SER A 74 1.63 14.76 4.93
CA SER A 74 0.26 15.26 4.86
C SER A 74 0.07 16.36 5.89
N MET A 75 -0.24 17.56 5.44
CA MET A 75 -0.67 18.71 6.24
C MET A 75 -2.19 18.94 6.11
N ALA A 76 -2.92 17.99 5.52
CA ALA A 76 -4.37 18.02 5.44
C ALA A 76 -4.99 17.77 6.82
N ASP A 77 -6.05 18.51 7.17
CA ASP A 77 -6.74 18.35 8.46
C ASP A 77 -7.85 17.30 8.38
N ARG A 78 -8.52 17.19 7.22
CA ARG A 78 -9.74 16.38 7.07
C ARG A 78 -9.67 15.36 5.95
N ARG A 79 -8.72 15.51 5.03
CA ARG A 79 -8.63 14.66 3.84
C ARG A 79 -7.52 13.63 4.02
N ALA A 80 -7.84 12.39 3.65
CA ALA A 80 -6.87 11.31 3.58
C ALA A 80 -6.58 10.98 2.12
N SER A 81 -5.31 10.75 1.82
CA SER A 81 -4.89 10.25 0.50
C SER A 81 -4.61 8.75 0.56
N MET A 82 -4.47 8.16 -0.61
CA MET A 82 -4.05 6.78 -0.79
C MET A 82 -2.72 6.79 -1.52
N LEU A 83 -1.69 6.22 -0.91
CA LEU A 83 -0.45 5.92 -1.61
C LEU A 83 -0.57 4.54 -2.24
N ASP A 84 -0.34 4.44 -3.54
CA ASP A 84 -0.21 3.14 -4.22
C ASP A 84 0.88 2.32 -3.52
N ALA A 85 0.53 1.10 -3.10
CA ALA A 85 1.44 0.22 -2.37
C ALA A 85 2.47 -0.46 -3.29
N ALA A 86 2.36 -0.29 -4.61
CA ALA A 86 3.27 -0.89 -5.58
C ALA A 86 4.75 -0.63 -5.23
N GLY A 87 5.54 -1.70 -5.28
CA GLY A 87 6.97 -1.63 -4.97
C GLY A 87 7.30 -1.43 -3.49
N THR A 88 6.36 -1.61 -2.56
CA THR A 88 6.60 -1.62 -1.11
C THR A 88 6.43 -3.02 -0.51
N SER A 89 6.66 -3.21 0.80
CA SER A 89 6.34 -4.46 1.49
C SER A 89 4.84 -4.72 1.71
N VAL A 90 3.97 -3.78 1.35
CA VAL A 90 2.51 -3.99 1.43
C VAL A 90 1.85 -3.90 0.06
N ALA A 91 2.58 -4.18 -1.02
CA ALA A 91 2.07 -4.14 -2.39
C ALA A 91 0.76 -4.94 -2.58
N ASP A 92 0.64 -6.08 -1.90
CA ASP A 92 -0.58 -6.90 -1.92
C ASP A 92 -1.81 -6.22 -1.29
N LEU A 93 -1.66 -5.11 -0.57
CA LEU A 93 -2.79 -4.36 -0.02
C LEU A 93 -3.35 -3.32 -0.98
N VAL A 94 -2.79 -3.19 -2.19
CA VAL A 94 -3.16 -2.19 -3.22
C VAL A 94 -2.81 -0.75 -2.82
N TYR A 95 -2.98 -0.37 -1.57
CA TYR A 95 -2.70 0.98 -1.10
C TYR A 95 -2.25 1.03 0.37
N ILE A 96 -1.53 2.10 0.70
CA ILE A 96 -1.18 2.54 2.05
C ILE A 96 -2.04 3.77 2.36
N PRO A 97 -2.81 3.78 3.46
CA PRO A 97 -3.52 4.99 3.90
C PRO A 97 -2.52 6.11 4.20
N VAL A 98 -2.76 7.32 3.73
CA VAL A 98 -2.01 8.53 4.12
C VAL A 98 -2.96 9.39 4.93
N SER A 99 -2.85 9.29 6.25
CA SER A 99 -3.74 9.98 7.19
C SER A 99 -3.45 11.48 7.22
N PRO A 100 -4.43 12.30 7.63
CA PRO A 100 -4.19 13.68 8.06
C PRO A 100 -2.98 13.76 9.00
N LEU A 101 -2.13 14.77 8.82
CA LEU A 101 -0.97 15.05 9.68
C LEU A 101 0.10 13.95 9.74
N SER A 102 0.08 12.98 8.82
CA SER A 102 1.06 11.87 8.76
C SER A 102 2.31 12.23 7.97
N SER A 103 3.43 11.56 8.30
CA SER A 103 4.69 11.68 7.57
C SER A 103 5.37 10.33 7.36
N TYR A 104 5.67 10.00 6.11
CA TYR A 104 6.37 8.79 5.70
C TYR A 104 7.74 9.13 5.11
N ASN A 105 8.80 8.49 5.60
CA ASN A 105 10.10 8.51 4.95
C ASN A 105 10.35 7.13 4.30
N LEU A 106 10.57 7.15 3.00
CA LEU A 106 10.75 5.98 2.16
C LEU A 106 12.02 6.14 1.33
N TRP A 107 12.80 5.08 1.21
CA TRP A 107 13.99 5.08 0.38
C TRP A 107 14.03 3.86 -0.53
N LYS A 108 14.54 4.04 -1.75
CA LYS A 108 14.62 2.96 -2.72
C LYS A 108 15.81 2.05 -2.43
N SER A 109 15.56 0.74 -2.37
CA SER A 109 16.62 -0.27 -2.40
C SER A 109 16.53 -1.10 -3.67
N ASN A 110 17.60 -1.08 -4.45
CA ASN A 110 17.74 -1.92 -5.64
C ASN A 110 18.07 -3.36 -5.28
N SER A 111 18.85 -3.60 -4.22
CA SER A 111 19.16 -4.96 -3.75
C SER A 111 17.91 -5.72 -3.29
N LEU A 112 16.93 -5.04 -2.70
CA LEU A 112 15.66 -5.64 -2.27
C LEU A 112 14.51 -5.41 -3.26
N GLY A 113 14.76 -4.70 -4.36
CA GLY A 113 13.80 -4.42 -5.42
C GLY A 113 12.59 -3.59 -4.98
N ARG A 114 12.66 -2.84 -3.87
CA ARG A 114 11.50 -2.18 -3.25
C ARG A 114 11.85 -0.85 -2.57
N TRP A 115 10.83 -0.04 -2.33
CA TRP A 115 10.84 1.07 -1.39
C TRP A 115 10.74 0.52 0.04
N MET A 116 11.56 1.07 0.93
CA MET A 116 11.63 0.70 2.34
C MET A 116 11.36 1.89 3.23
N THR A 117 10.75 1.63 4.38
CA THR A 117 10.64 2.62 5.45
C THR A 117 11.98 2.78 6.18
N THR A 118 12.23 3.95 6.75
CA THR A 118 13.36 4.14 7.67
C THR A 118 13.05 3.56 9.04
N PRO A 119 14.07 3.10 9.80
CA PRO A 119 13.90 2.85 11.22
C PRO A 119 13.42 4.11 11.95
N TYR A 120 12.49 3.96 12.89
CA TYR A 120 12.03 5.03 13.79
C TYR A 120 11.38 6.25 13.10
N GLY A 121 10.75 6.07 11.94
CA GLY A 121 9.95 7.15 11.34
C GLY A 121 8.68 7.44 12.15
N ALA A 122 8.11 8.63 11.93
CA ALA A 122 6.96 9.14 12.68
C ALA A 122 5.73 8.25 12.50
N ASP A 123 5.29 8.06 11.25
CA ASP A 123 4.10 7.25 10.92
C ASP A 123 4.44 6.02 10.07
N ALA A 124 5.68 5.92 9.60
CA ALA A 124 6.20 4.75 8.89
C ALA A 124 7.48 4.24 9.57
N THR A 125 7.61 2.93 9.79
CA THR A 125 8.80 2.37 10.45
C THR A 125 9.20 1.02 9.89
N ARG A 126 10.50 0.71 10.02
CA ARG A 126 11.05 -0.61 9.74
C ARG A 126 11.41 -1.32 11.03
N ILE A 127 10.92 -2.55 11.19
CA ILE A 127 11.22 -3.41 12.33
C ILE A 127 11.97 -4.65 11.82
N VAL A 128 13.06 -5.03 12.49
CA VAL A 128 13.83 -6.22 12.12
C VAL A 128 13.77 -7.25 13.24
N LEU A 129 13.17 -8.41 12.95
CA LEU A 129 13.13 -9.56 13.83
C LEU A 129 14.24 -10.55 13.42
N ASN A 130 15.21 -10.74 14.31
CA ASN A 130 16.40 -11.53 14.00
C ASN A 130 16.97 -12.31 15.20
N LYS A 131 16.23 -12.38 16.31
CA LYS A 131 16.66 -13.04 17.55
C LYS A 131 15.68 -14.16 17.91
N GLY A 132 16.23 -15.32 18.25
CA GLY A 132 15.44 -16.49 18.65
C GLY A 132 14.70 -17.16 17.49
N ALA A 133 14.13 -18.34 17.77
CA ALA A 133 13.24 -19.04 16.84
C ALA A 133 11.83 -18.41 16.82
N HIS A 134 11.38 -17.91 17.98
CA HIS A 134 10.12 -17.22 18.15
C HIS A 134 10.38 -15.75 18.43
N ALA A 135 9.92 -14.88 17.54
CA ALA A 135 10.06 -13.44 17.69
C ALA A 135 8.69 -12.78 17.86
N GLN A 136 8.62 -11.78 18.72
CA GLN A 136 7.41 -10.97 18.91
C GLN A 136 7.69 -9.56 18.41
N ALA A 137 6.88 -9.06 17.49
CA ALA A 137 6.95 -7.66 17.10
C ALA A 137 6.43 -6.78 18.26
N PRO A 138 7.09 -5.64 18.55
CA PRO A 138 6.65 -4.73 19.61
C PRO A 138 5.33 -4.06 19.23
N ALA A 139 4.63 -3.50 20.22
CA ALA A 139 3.53 -2.58 19.97
C ALA A 139 4.03 -1.36 19.17
N ILE A 140 3.16 -0.81 18.31
CA ILE A 140 3.49 0.29 17.40
C ILE A 140 2.47 1.42 17.52
N THR A 141 2.90 2.62 17.14
CA THR A 141 2.04 3.79 16.93
C THR A 141 2.02 4.23 15.48
N GLN A 142 2.81 3.59 14.62
CA GLN A 142 2.93 3.87 13.19
C GLN A 142 1.78 3.22 12.40
N THR A 143 1.38 3.87 11.31
CA THR A 143 0.34 3.38 10.40
C THR A 143 0.91 2.56 9.25
N PHE A 144 2.21 2.63 8.97
CA PHE A 144 2.88 1.79 7.97
C PHE A 144 4.12 1.10 8.55
N VAL A 145 4.10 -0.23 8.56
CA VAL A 145 5.21 -1.05 9.06
C VAL A 145 5.80 -1.96 7.99
N ASP A 146 7.11 -1.88 7.84
CA ASP A 146 7.93 -2.84 7.10
C ASP A 146 8.61 -3.80 8.09
N LEU A 147 8.07 -5.00 8.24
CA LEU A 147 8.52 -6.00 9.22
C LEU A 147 9.43 -7.04 8.55
N HIS A 148 10.72 -6.95 8.81
CA HIS A 148 11.73 -7.82 8.24
C HIS A 148 12.00 -9.00 9.16
N VAL A 149 11.82 -10.22 8.65
CA VAL A 149 12.16 -11.44 9.39
C VAL A 149 13.41 -12.05 8.78
N THR A 150 14.43 -12.28 9.60
CA THR A 150 15.76 -12.69 9.13
C THR A 150 16.35 -13.78 10.04
N ARG A 151 17.46 -14.38 9.60
CA ARG A 151 18.22 -15.39 10.36
C ARG A 151 17.37 -16.61 10.72
N ASN A 152 17.36 -17.02 11.98
CA ASN A 152 16.81 -18.28 12.45
C ASN A 152 15.38 -18.15 13.02
N VAL A 153 14.71 -17.02 12.77
CA VAL A 153 13.32 -16.84 13.18
C VAL A 153 12.43 -17.75 12.35
N SER A 154 11.69 -18.65 12.99
CA SER A 154 10.75 -19.57 12.36
C SER A 154 9.29 -19.25 12.70
N SER A 155 9.05 -18.42 13.71
CA SER A 155 7.71 -17.99 14.10
C SER A 155 7.68 -16.55 14.59
N VAL A 156 6.62 -15.84 14.21
CA VAL A 156 6.41 -14.42 14.50
C VAL A 156 5.03 -14.17 15.10
N GLY A 157 4.99 -13.45 16.22
CA GLY A 157 3.80 -12.74 16.68
C GLY A 157 3.77 -11.30 16.15
N LEU A 158 2.61 -10.86 15.66
CA LEU A 158 2.41 -9.51 15.12
C LEU A 158 2.29 -8.48 16.25
N PRO A 159 2.44 -7.16 15.98
CA PRO A 159 2.32 -6.13 17.01
C PRO A 159 1.02 -6.26 17.81
N PRO A 160 1.07 -6.31 19.16
CA PRO A 160 -0.13 -6.46 19.99
C PRO A 160 -1.04 -5.23 19.99
N HIS A 161 -0.49 -4.07 19.63
CA HIS A 161 -1.24 -2.84 19.47
C HIS A 161 -0.73 -2.08 18.25
N ALA A 162 -1.66 -1.47 17.51
CA ALA A 162 -1.41 -0.57 16.40
C ALA A 162 -2.57 0.43 16.25
N PRO A 163 -2.38 1.55 15.54
CA PRO A 163 -3.48 2.41 15.15
C PRO A 163 -4.48 1.70 14.22
N ALA A 164 -5.74 2.11 14.26
CA ALA A 164 -6.76 1.67 13.32
C ALA A 164 -6.31 1.91 11.86
N ARG A 165 -6.55 0.93 10.98
CA ARG A 165 -6.12 0.91 9.57
C ARG A 165 -4.61 0.85 9.34
N ALA A 166 -3.80 0.61 10.38
CA ALA A 166 -2.38 0.39 10.17
C ALA A 166 -2.15 -0.78 9.21
N VAL A 167 -1.15 -0.66 8.34
CA VAL A 167 -0.76 -1.68 7.37
C VAL A 167 0.63 -2.20 7.71
N LEU A 168 0.80 -3.51 7.61
CA LEU A 168 2.06 -4.19 7.91
C LEU A 168 2.41 -5.18 6.81
N GLY A 169 3.62 -5.07 6.29
CA GLY A 169 4.22 -6.01 5.36
C GLY A 169 5.29 -6.83 6.06
N LEU A 170 5.06 -8.14 6.25
CA LEU A 170 6.07 -9.06 6.76
C LEU A 170 6.88 -9.62 5.59
N VAL A 171 8.14 -9.26 5.51
CA VAL A 171 9.06 -9.75 4.49
C VAL A 171 9.94 -10.87 5.05
N ASN A 172 9.82 -12.06 4.48
CA ASN A 172 10.59 -13.23 4.91
C ASN A 172 11.94 -13.32 4.15
N TYR A 173 13.01 -12.89 4.81
CA TYR A 173 14.40 -13.02 4.33
C TYR A 173 15.13 -14.24 4.93
N THR A 174 14.41 -15.14 5.59
CA THR A 174 14.98 -16.40 6.06
C THR A 174 15.06 -17.41 4.92
N GLN A 175 15.68 -18.55 5.18
CA GLN A 175 15.77 -19.66 4.22
C GLN A 175 14.59 -20.65 4.34
N ASN A 176 13.66 -20.42 5.27
CA ASN A 176 12.52 -21.30 5.52
C ASN A 176 11.22 -20.51 5.61
N ASP A 177 10.09 -21.21 5.61
CA ASP A 177 8.81 -20.58 5.88
C ASP A 177 8.75 -20.06 7.32
N VAL A 178 8.09 -18.91 7.50
CA VAL A 178 7.86 -18.30 8.81
C VAL A 178 6.40 -18.44 9.18
N THR A 179 6.13 -19.05 10.34
CA THR A 179 4.78 -19.19 10.89
C THR A 179 4.37 -17.92 11.61
N ILE A 180 3.22 -17.35 11.25
CA ILE A 180 2.65 -16.18 11.90
C ILE A 180 1.50 -16.64 12.78
N SER A 181 1.58 -16.37 14.07
CA SER A 181 0.63 -16.86 15.07
C SER A 181 0.58 -15.94 16.27
N GLY A 182 -0.55 -15.91 16.96
CA GLY A 182 -0.74 -15.12 18.18
C GLY A 182 -2.19 -14.70 18.33
N PRO A 183 -2.62 -14.25 19.52
CA PRO A 183 -3.96 -13.71 19.72
C PRO A 183 -4.25 -12.44 18.90
N GLU A 184 -3.21 -11.76 18.43
CA GLU A 184 -3.27 -10.57 17.58
C GLU A 184 -3.68 -10.89 16.15
N LEU A 185 -3.59 -12.15 15.71
CA LEU A 185 -3.85 -12.56 14.33
C LEU A 185 -5.28 -13.06 14.18
N ALA A 186 -6.04 -12.44 13.29
CA ALA A 186 -7.35 -12.91 12.90
C ALA A 186 -7.25 -14.03 11.83
N GLY A 187 -8.23 -14.94 11.84
CA GLY A 187 -8.32 -16.03 10.86
C GLY A 187 -7.37 -17.21 11.13
N GLY A 188 -6.69 -17.23 12.27
CA GLY A 188 -5.81 -18.34 12.68
C GLY A 188 -4.41 -18.25 12.07
N ILE A 189 -3.61 -19.30 12.31
CA ILE A 189 -2.20 -19.37 11.92
C ILE A 189 -2.03 -19.12 10.41
N GLN A 190 -1.07 -18.27 10.06
CA GLN A 190 -0.67 -18.01 8.68
C GLN A 190 0.76 -18.49 8.43
N THR A 191 1.10 -18.77 7.18
CA THR A 191 2.46 -19.10 6.76
C THR A 191 2.96 -18.06 5.78
N CYS A 192 4.13 -17.50 6.05
CA CYS A 192 4.84 -16.64 5.12
C CYS A 192 6.01 -17.38 4.49
N ALA A 193 5.83 -17.77 3.23
CA ALA A 193 6.81 -18.58 2.53
C ALA A 193 8.12 -17.83 2.27
N VAL A 194 9.18 -18.57 1.99
CA VAL A 194 10.50 -18.02 1.63
C VAL A 194 10.38 -16.99 0.51
N ALA A 195 11.06 -15.84 0.67
CA ALA A 195 11.08 -14.73 -0.28
C ALA A 195 9.71 -14.11 -0.61
N GLN A 196 8.64 -14.50 0.10
CA GLN A 196 7.33 -13.88 0.00
C GLN A 196 7.17 -12.73 0.98
N THR A 197 6.15 -11.93 0.73
CA THR A 197 5.70 -10.89 1.65
C THR A 197 4.26 -11.17 2.04
N CYS A 198 3.97 -11.11 3.34
CA CYS A 198 2.62 -11.31 3.86
C CYS A 198 2.11 -10.00 4.41
N ALA A 199 0.95 -9.57 3.92
CA ALA A 199 0.43 -8.27 4.25
C ALA A 199 -0.82 -8.36 5.12
N PHE A 200 -0.89 -7.44 6.09
CA PHE A 200 -1.92 -7.40 7.12
C PHE A 200 -2.45 -5.98 7.29
N VAL A 201 -3.71 -5.92 7.68
CA VAL A 201 -4.37 -4.66 8.09
C VAL A 201 -4.80 -4.82 9.53
N PHE A 202 -4.48 -3.84 10.38
CA PHE A 202 -4.98 -3.78 11.74
C PHE A 202 -6.41 -3.23 11.74
N ASP A 203 -7.33 -4.03 12.26
CA ASP A 203 -8.73 -3.68 12.38
C ASP A 203 -8.97 -3.01 13.75
N GLY A 204 -9.34 -1.74 13.75
CA GLY A 204 -9.61 -1.00 14.98
C GLY A 204 -10.86 -1.47 15.75
N GLY A 205 -11.75 -2.23 15.11
CA GLY A 205 -12.99 -2.72 15.70
C GLY A 205 -12.78 -3.96 16.59
N ASP A 206 -11.92 -4.90 16.17
CA ASP A 206 -11.60 -6.11 16.96
C ASP A 206 -10.18 -6.13 17.54
N GLY A 207 -9.34 -5.15 17.19
CA GLY A 207 -7.98 -5.02 17.69
C GLY A 207 -7.02 -6.08 17.16
N ARG A 208 -7.30 -6.69 16.00
CA ARG A 208 -6.48 -7.75 15.41
C ARG A 208 -5.97 -7.40 14.02
N TRP A 209 -4.89 -8.05 13.64
CA TRP A 209 -4.35 -8.04 12.29
C TRP A 209 -5.07 -9.07 11.42
N HIS A 210 -5.69 -8.60 10.35
CA HIS A 210 -6.35 -9.44 9.36
C HIS A 210 -5.46 -9.59 8.13
N PRO A 211 -5.19 -10.82 7.66
CA PRO A 211 -4.50 -11.02 6.38
C PRO A 211 -5.38 -10.48 5.26
N ARG A 212 -4.82 -9.63 4.40
CA ARG A 212 -5.53 -9.05 3.26
C ARG A 212 -4.67 -9.08 2.01
N ARG A 213 -5.31 -9.25 0.85
CA ARG A 213 -4.63 -9.33 -0.44
C ARG A 213 -5.44 -8.64 -1.53
N GLY A 214 -4.74 -8.36 -2.62
CA GLY A 214 -4.99 -7.35 -3.64
C GLY A 214 -6.43 -6.94 -3.92
N ARG A 215 -6.83 -7.23 -5.16
CA ARG A 215 -8.08 -6.77 -5.77
C ARG A 215 -8.78 -7.97 -6.40
N ALA A 216 -10.07 -8.10 -6.18
CA ALA A 216 -10.89 -9.11 -6.84
C ALA A 216 -12.13 -8.50 -7.50
N HIS A 217 -12.60 -9.18 -8.53
CA HIS A 217 -13.92 -8.95 -9.08
C HIS A 217 -14.92 -9.83 -8.33
N PHE A 218 -16.10 -9.29 -8.09
CA PHE A 218 -17.21 -10.02 -7.49
C PHE A 218 -18.49 -9.76 -8.27
N GLN A 219 -19.21 -10.84 -8.60
CA GLN A 219 -20.54 -10.74 -9.19
C GLN A 219 -21.58 -11.00 -8.09
N PRO A 220 -22.43 -10.02 -7.76
CA PRO A 220 -23.47 -10.20 -6.75
C PRO A 220 -24.51 -11.22 -7.19
N THR A 221 -24.88 -12.12 -6.26
CA THR A 221 -25.98 -13.09 -6.45
C THR A 221 -27.02 -13.01 -5.33
N THR A 222 -26.78 -12.16 -4.33
CA THR A 222 -27.65 -11.96 -3.16
C THR A 222 -27.77 -10.46 -2.86
N GLU A 223 -28.93 -10.04 -2.35
CA GLU A 223 -29.18 -8.62 -2.05
C GLU A 223 -28.20 -8.11 -0.99
N GLN A 224 -28.00 -8.88 0.08
CA GLN A 224 -26.96 -8.60 1.07
C GLN A 224 -25.62 -9.10 0.54
N LEU A 225 -24.67 -8.19 0.31
CA LEU A 225 -23.32 -8.56 -0.10
C LEU A 225 -22.58 -9.25 1.05
N PRO A 226 -21.78 -10.30 0.77
CA PRO A 226 -21.02 -11.02 1.79
C PRO A 226 -19.82 -10.20 2.28
N LYS A 227 -19.23 -10.60 3.41
CA LYS A 227 -17.94 -10.06 3.86
C LYS A 227 -16.90 -10.20 2.75
N LEU A 228 -16.17 -9.12 2.49
CA LEU A 228 -15.20 -9.09 1.40
C LEU A 228 -14.00 -10.01 1.69
N ALA A 229 -13.62 -10.79 0.68
CA ALA A 229 -12.47 -11.68 0.74
C ALA A 229 -11.13 -10.97 0.46
N GLN A 230 -11.15 -9.87 -0.31
CA GLN A 230 -9.94 -9.14 -0.75
C GLN A 230 -9.99 -7.67 -0.33
N ARG A 231 -8.83 -7.05 -0.14
CA ARG A 231 -8.69 -5.65 0.32
C ARG A 231 -9.52 -4.67 -0.53
N TRP A 232 -9.53 -4.92 -1.83
CA TRP A 232 -10.34 -4.19 -2.79
C TRP A 232 -11.25 -5.14 -3.56
N THR A 233 -12.54 -4.82 -3.64
CA THR A 233 -13.52 -5.57 -4.44
C THR A 233 -14.18 -4.69 -5.47
N ASP A 234 -14.10 -5.10 -6.73
CA ASP A 234 -14.76 -4.46 -7.86
C ASP A 234 -16.02 -5.22 -8.27
N ILE A 235 -17.11 -4.49 -8.43
CA ILE A 235 -18.38 -4.98 -8.94
C ILE A 235 -18.66 -4.22 -10.23
N VAL A 236 -18.70 -4.95 -11.35
CA VAL A 236 -18.95 -4.40 -12.68
C VAL A 236 -20.25 -5.00 -13.20
N LEU A 237 -21.30 -4.19 -13.21
CA LEU A 237 -22.64 -4.59 -13.63
C LEU A 237 -22.86 -4.26 -15.10
N GLN A 238 -23.74 -5.02 -15.75
CA GLN A 238 -24.24 -4.76 -17.10
C GLN A 238 -25.73 -4.45 -17.05
N GLY A 239 -26.38 -4.25 -18.20
CA GLY A 239 -27.82 -4.00 -18.23
C GLY A 239 -28.60 -5.21 -17.67
N PRO A 240 -29.77 -5.02 -17.03
CA PRO A 240 -30.53 -6.13 -16.42
C PRO A 240 -30.93 -7.27 -17.36
N ALA A 241 -30.95 -7.03 -18.67
CA ALA A 241 -31.18 -8.06 -19.67
C ALA A 241 -29.96 -8.98 -19.89
N GLU A 242 -28.75 -8.47 -19.64
CA GLU A 242 -27.47 -9.18 -19.78
C GLU A 242 -27.03 -9.76 -18.43
N ASP A 243 -27.31 -9.05 -17.34
CA ASP A 243 -26.99 -9.42 -15.96
C ASP A 243 -28.24 -9.81 -15.18
N VAL A 244 -28.79 -10.97 -15.54
CA VAL A 244 -30.06 -11.50 -15.03
C VAL A 244 -30.00 -12.06 -13.61
N ASN A 245 -28.80 -12.29 -13.08
CA ASN A 245 -28.60 -12.90 -11.76
C ASN A 245 -28.34 -11.86 -10.67
N THR A 246 -27.88 -10.67 -11.03
CA THR A 246 -27.56 -9.62 -10.06
C THR A 246 -28.85 -8.99 -9.52
N PRO A 247 -29.03 -8.95 -8.20
CA PRO A 247 -30.15 -8.24 -7.60
C PRO A 247 -30.13 -6.75 -7.95
N LEU A 248 -31.29 -6.21 -8.31
CA LEU A 248 -31.44 -4.77 -8.60
C LEU A 248 -31.25 -3.90 -7.35
N LEU A 249 -31.54 -4.46 -6.16
CA LEU A 249 -31.35 -3.80 -4.88
C LEU A 249 -30.30 -4.57 -4.09
N MET A 250 -29.23 -3.87 -3.71
CA MET A 250 -28.12 -4.43 -2.95
C MET A 250 -27.89 -3.65 -1.67
N MET A 251 -27.35 -4.34 -0.67
CA MET A 251 -26.89 -3.78 0.60
C MET A 251 -25.41 -4.08 0.77
N LEU A 252 -24.66 -3.08 1.26
CA LEU A 252 -23.23 -3.24 1.55
C LEU A 252 -23.01 -4.32 2.62
N PRO A 253 -21.85 -4.99 2.63
CA PRO A 253 -21.53 -6.00 3.64
C PRO A 253 -21.73 -5.48 5.07
N VAL A 254 -22.37 -6.28 5.93
CA VAL A 254 -22.52 -5.94 7.35
C VAL A 254 -21.18 -5.98 8.07
N GLU A 255 -20.33 -6.92 7.70
CA GLU A 255 -18.97 -7.05 8.22
C GLU A 255 -17.94 -6.79 7.12
N ALA A 256 -16.86 -6.12 7.49
CA ALA A 256 -15.67 -5.92 6.67
C ALA A 256 -14.46 -5.68 7.59
N VAL A 257 -13.28 -5.60 7.00
CA VAL A 257 -12.05 -5.21 7.73
C VAL A 257 -11.78 -3.74 7.50
N ASP A 258 -11.23 -3.09 8.51
CA ASP A 258 -10.98 -1.64 8.49
C ASP A 258 -10.20 -1.16 7.25
N GLY A 259 -10.76 -0.22 6.49
CA GLY A 259 -10.18 0.31 5.24
C GLY A 259 -10.44 -0.55 3.99
N ASP A 260 -11.28 -1.57 4.07
CA ASP A 260 -11.71 -2.29 2.87
C ASP A 260 -12.39 -1.37 1.87
N VAL A 261 -12.21 -1.67 0.58
CA VAL A 261 -12.79 -0.89 -0.51
C VAL A 261 -13.73 -1.75 -1.33
N LEU A 262 -14.95 -1.25 -1.53
CA LEU A 262 -15.90 -1.76 -2.50
C LEU A 262 -16.09 -0.69 -3.57
N GLN A 263 -15.80 -1.02 -4.81
CA GLN A 263 -16.05 -0.15 -5.95
C GLN A 263 -17.08 -0.80 -6.86
N ILE A 264 -18.15 -0.08 -7.17
CA ILE A 264 -19.27 -0.61 -7.95
C ILE A 264 -19.66 0.34 -9.06
N ARG A 265 -19.83 -0.19 -10.29
CA ARG A 265 -20.28 0.57 -11.45
C ARG A 265 -21.18 -0.27 -12.34
N ASP A 266 -22.08 0.40 -13.05
CA ASP A 266 -22.90 -0.18 -14.11
C ASP A 266 -22.41 0.37 -15.45
N VAL A 267 -21.72 -0.47 -16.23
CA VAL A 267 -21.12 -0.04 -17.50
C VAL A 267 -22.16 0.31 -18.57
N SER A 268 -23.40 -0.17 -18.41
CA SER A 268 -24.51 0.14 -19.30
C SER A 268 -25.22 1.46 -18.95
N ASP A 269 -24.93 2.05 -17.78
CA ASP A 269 -25.69 3.16 -17.18
C ASP A 269 -27.21 2.92 -17.23
N SER A 270 -27.66 1.68 -16.97
CA SER A 270 -29.08 1.30 -16.99
C SER A 270 -29.89 2.03 -15.91
N ARG A 271 -29.21 2.48 -14.84
CA ARG A 271 -29.80 3.09 -13.63
C ARG A 271 -30.78 2.16 -12.89
N ALA A 272 -30.77 0.88 -13.22
CA ALA A 272 -31.64 -0.12 -12.61
C ALA A 272 -31.15 -0.54 -11.23
N TYR A 273 -29.83 -0.61 -11.05
CA TYR A 273 -29.22 -1.07 -9.81
C TYR A 273 -29.13 0.03 -8.76
N ARG A 274 -29.42 -0.33 -7.51
CA ARG A 274 -29.20 0.50 -6.33
C ARG A 274 -28.41 -0.27 -5.29
N ILE A 275 -27.44 0.38 -4.67
CA ILE A 275 -26.71 -0.14 -3.52
C ILE A 275 -26.90 0.81 -2.33
N ASN A 276 -27.42 0.27 -1.23
CA ASN A 276 -27.80 1.03 -0.04
C ASN A 276 -28.65 2.28 -0.39
N GLY A 277 -29.61 2.11 -1.30
CA GLY A 277 -30.48 3.18 -1.80
C GLY A 277 -29.87 4.12 -2.85
N THR A 278 -28.56 4.05 -3.12
CA THR A 278 -27.88 4.90 -4.10
C THR A 278 -27.88 4.25 -5.48
N THR A 279 -28.34 4.98 -6.51
CA THR A 279 -28.30 4.50 -7.90
C THR A 279 -26.86 4.31 -8.38
N VAL A 280 -26.55 3.12 -8.87
CA VAL A 280 -25.28 2.80 -9.52
C VAL A 280 -25.32 3.31 -10.96
N LYS A 281 -24.22 3.94 -11.40
CA LYS A 281 -24.05 4.52 -12.74
C LYS A 281 -22.76 4.01 -13.37
N SER A 282 -22.45 4.47 -14.58
CA SER A 282 -21.16 4.21 -15.23
C SER A 282 -19.96 4.80 -14.49
N THR A 283 -20.13 5.94 -13.81
CA THR A 283 -19.14 6.45 -12.85
C THR A 283 -19.14 5.55 -11.60
N PRO A 284 -17.97 5.00 -11.21
CA PRO A 284 -17.90 4.15 -10.03
C PRO A 284 -18.33 4.86 -8.75
N LEU A 285 -19.07 4.15 -7.90
CA LEU A 285 -19.23 4.49 -6.50
C LEU A 285 -18.18 3.73 -5.71
N THR A 286 -17.39 4.45 -4.91
CA THR A 286 -16.37 3.85 -4.05
C THR A 286 -16.78 4.00 -2.59
N TYR A 287 -16.95 2.86 -1.92
CA TYR A 287 -17.22 2.77 -0.49
C TYR A 287 -15.96 2.30 0.23
N ARG A 288 -15.69 2.89 1.40
CA ARG A 288 -14.61 2.45 2.28
C ARG A 288 -15.16 2.10 3.66
N TYR A 289 -14.77 0.96 4.18
CA TYR A 289 -15.19 0.55 5.52
C TYR A 289 -14.36 1.24 6.60
N ASN A 290 -15.02 1.71 7.66
CA ASN A 290 -14.39 2.23 8.86
C ASN A 290 -14.82 1.33 10.03
N ALA A 291 -13.90 0.50 10.53
CA ALA A 291 -14.23 -0.45 11.58
C ALA A 291 -14.48 0.21 12.93
N SER A 292 -13.83 1.36 13.22
CA SER A 292 -14.08 2.11 14.46
C SER A 292 -15.50 2.68 14.54
N GLU A 293 -16.15 2.89 13.39
CA GLU A 293 -17.55 3.34 13.30
C GLU A 293 -18.51 2.19 12.95
N GLY A 294 -18.01 0.99 12.70
CA GLY A 294 -18.81 -0.18 12.29
C GLY A 294 -19.65 0.06 11.02
N ARG A 295 -19.17 0.89 10.09
CA ARG A 295 -19.96 1.26 8.90
C ARG A 295 -19.11 1.55 7.67
N TRP A 296 -19.75 1.43 6.52
CA TRP A 296 -19.24 1.96 5.26
C TRP A 296 -19.43 3.47 5.19
N GLY A 297 -18.39 4.19 4.79
CA GLY A 297 -18.45 5.63 4.53
C GLY A 297 -19.41 5.97 3.38
N SER A 298 -19.74 7.25 3.25
CA SER A 298 -20.51 7.74 2.10
C SER A 298 -19.75 7.45 0.79
N PRO A 299 -20.46 7.15 -0.31
CA PRO A 299 -19.81 6.84 -1.57
C PRO A 299 -19.06 8.05 -2.12
N GLU A 300 -17.78 7.84 -2.42
CA GLU A 300 -16.95 8.76 -3.21
C GLU A 300 -17.24 8.53 -4.71
N ARG A 301 -17.16 9.59 -5.51
CA ARG A 301 -17.36 9.58 -6.97
C ARG A 301 -16.11 10.03 -7.70
#